data_AF-F0GAQ8-F1
#
_entry.id   AF-F0GAQ8-F1
#
_cell.length_a   1.000
_cell.length_b   1.000
_cell.length_c   1.000
_cell.angle_alpha   90.00
_cell.angle_beta   90.00
_cell.angle_gamma   90.00
#
_symmetry.space_group_name_H-M   'P 1'
#
loop_
_entity.id
_entity.type
_entity.pdbx_description
1 polymer ?
#
loop_
_entity_poly.entity_id
_entity_poly.type
_entity_poly.pdbx_seq_one_letter_code
_entity_poly.pdbx_strand_id
1 'polypeptide(L)'
;MARQQFDLIVFDWDGTLMDSTAHIAYSIQAACRDLGLPRPSDESARYVIGLGLRDALQITAPTLDPSDYPRLAERYRYHYLLDDQRIELFAGVRELLAELRDTGYLLAVATGKGRVGLNRVL
;
A
#
# COMPACT_ATOMS: atom_id res chain seq x y z
N MET A 1 -18.13 -25.30 21.00
CA MET A 1 -17.30 -24.32 20.26
C MET A 1 -18.00 -22.98 20.37
N ALA A 2 -17.29 -21.92 20.77
CA ALA A 2 -17.89 -20.58 20.73
C ALA A 2 -18.28 -20.29 19.28
N ARG A 3 -19.54 -19.91 19.05
CA ARG A 3 -20.05 -19.62 17.72
C ARG A 3 -19.22 -18.46 17.17
N GLN A 4 -18.57 -18.64 16.01
CA GLN A 4 -17.87 -17.55 15.34
C GLN A 4 -18.86 -16.40 15.13
N GLN A 5 -18.48 -15.22 15.60
CA GLN A 5 -19.36 -14.04 15.53
C GLN A 5 -19.46 -13.47 14.11
N PHE A 6 -18.47 -13.77 13.27
CA PHE A 6 -18.36 -13.31 11.88
C PHE A 6 -17.95 -14.46 10.97
N ASP A 7 -18.49 -14.48 9.74
CA ASP A 7 -18.16 -15.50 8.73
C ASP A 7 -17.04 -15.04 7.78
N LEU A 8 -16.82 -13.73 7.63
CA LEU A 8 -15.88 -13.12 6.70
C LEU A 8 -14.93 -12.15 7.41
N ILE A 9 -13.63 -12.30 7.14
CA ILE A 9 -12.59 -11.36 7.54
C ILE A 9 -11.99 -10.75 6.28
N VAL A 10 -12.05 -9.42 6.19
CA VAL A 10 -11.48 -8.67 5.07
C VAL A 10 -10.24 -7.94 5.56
N PHE A 11 -9.10 -8.23 4.96
CA PHE A 11 -7.84 -7.58 5.28
C PHE A 11 -7.55 -6.44 4.31
N ASP A 12 -7.00 -5.35 4.82
CA ASP A 12 -6.21 -4.46 3.99
C ASP A 12 -4.87 -5.12 3.65
N TRP A 13 -4.14 -4.59 2.66
CA TRP A 13 -2.92 -5.18 2.13
C TRP A 13 -1.66 -4.48 2.64
N ASP A 14 -1.47 -3.20 2.29
CA ASP A 14 -0.25 -2.45 2.60
C ASP A 14 -0.23 -2.02 4.06
N GLY A 15 0.82 -2.38 4.81
CA GLY A 15 0.90 -2.07 6.25
C GLY A 15 -0.02 -2.92 7.13
N THR A 16 -0.77 -3.87 6.53
CA THR A 16 -1.59 -4.85 7.25
C THR A 16 -1.07 -6.27 7.05
N LEU A 17 -1.06 -6.76 5.80
CA LEU A 17 -0.50 -8.07 5.46
C LEU A 17 0.96 -7.95 5.00
N MET A 18 1.27 -6.91 4.21
CA MET A 18 2.60 -6.66 3.65
C MET A 18 3.34 -5.56 4.39
N ASP A 19 4.60 -5.81 4.74
CA ASP A 19 5.52 -4.79 5.24
C ASP A 19 6.05 -3.90 4.10
N SER A 20 5.21 -2.97 3.68
CA SER A 20 5.38 -2.15 2.48
C SER A 20 5.50 -0.66 2.80
N THR A 21 5.29 -0.27 4.05
CA THR A 21 5.10 1.14 4.44
C THR A 21 6.34 1.99 4.17
N ALA A 22 7.53 1.45 4.48
CA ALA A 22 8.81 2.11 4.22
C ALA A 22 9.07 2.29 2.72
N HIS A 23 8.73 1.27 1.93
CA HIS A 23 8.92 1.29 0.48
C HIS A 23 7.97 2.28 -0.21
N ILE A 24 6.71 2.34 0.22
CA ILE A 24 5.74 3.35 -0.24
C ILE A 24 6.25 4.75 0.07
N ALA A 25 6.70 4.99 1.30
CA ALA A 25 7.21 6.29 1.72
C ALA A 25 8.43 6.71 0.88
N TYR A 26 9.39 5.80 0.69
CA TYR A 26 10.55 6.03 -0.18
C TYR A 26 10.14 6.37 -1.61
N SER A 27 9.20 5.61 -2.19
CA SER A 27 8.76 5.77 -3.57
C SER A 27 8.11 7.13 -3.81
N ILE A 28 7.30 7.61 -2.85
CA ILE A 28 6.68 8.94 -2.90
C ILE A 28 7.75 10.03 -2.81
N GLN A 29 8.67 9.93 -1.84
CA GLN A 29 9.73 10.91 -1.66
C GLN A 29 10.64 11.01 -2.89
N ALA A 30 10.97 9.87 -3.51
CA ALA A 30 11.74 9.81 -4.74
C ALA A 30 10.98 10.42 -5.94
N ALA A 31 9.67 10.19 -6.03
CA ALA A 31 8.83 10.78 -7.06
C ALA A 31 8.73 12.32 -6.92
N CYS A 32 8.55 12.83 -5.69
CA CYS A 32 8.57 14.26 -5.42
C CYS A 32 9.92 14.89 -5.82
N ARG A 33 11.03 14.23 -5.47
CA ARG A 33 12.39 14.68 -5.84
C ARG A 33 12.56 14.80 -7.35
N ASP A 34 12.09 13.83 -8.12
CA ASP A 34 12.22 13.85 -9.59
C ASP A 34 11.46 15.00 -10.26
N LEU A 35 10.42 15.52 -9.59
CA LEU A 35 9.63 16.66 -10.03
C LEU A 35 10.08 17.99 -9.41
N GLY A 36 11.15 17.99 -8.62
CA GLY A 36 11.64 19.20 -7.93
C GLY A 36 10.71 19.69 -6.82
N LEU A 37 9.84 18.83 -6.30
CA LEU A 37 8.89 19.15 -5.24
C LEU A 37 9.52 18.99 -3.86
N PRO A 38 9.00 19.68 -2.83
CA PRO A 38 9.39 19.43 -1.45
C PRO A 38 9.27 17.95 -1.10
N ARG A 39 10.30 17.40 -0.46
CA ARG A 39 10.28 16.01 0.02
C ARG A 39 9.35 15.92 1.24
N PRO A 40 8.28 15.11 1.21
CA PRO A 40 7.43 14.91 2.38
C PRO A 40 8.20 14.15 3.47
N SER A 41 7.82 14.36 4.74
CA SER A 41 8.34 13.57 5.86
C SER A 41 7.93 12.09 5.75
N ASP A 42 8.62 11.21 6.45
CA ASP A 42 8.26 9.78 6.48
C ASP A 42 6.84 9.57 7.02
N GLU A 43 6.43 10.36 8.02
CA GLU A 43 5.07 10.31 8.57
C GLU A 43 4.03 10.67 7.52
N SER A 44 4.20 11.81 6.83
CA SER A 44 3.27 12.25 5.78
C SER A 44 3.26 11.28 4.59
N ALA A 45 4.41 10.69 4.25
CA ALA A 45 4.52 9.73 3.16
C ALA A 45 3.99 8.33 3.53
N ARG A 46 3.81 8.01 4.82
CA ARG A 46 3.14 6.78 5.30
C ARG A 46 1.64 6.99 5.51
N TYR A 47 1.21 8.19 5.86
CA TYR A 47 -0.20 8.51 6.10
C TYR A 47 -1.10 8.30 4.87
N VAL A 48 -0.49 8.23 3.69
CA VAL A 48 -1.17 7.96 2.42
C VAL A 48 -1.55 6.50 2.18
N ILE A 49 -1.08 5.58 3.02
CA ILE A 49 -1.38 4.16 2.90
C ILE A 49 -2.88 3.93 3.14
N GLY A 50 -3.51 3.15 2.26
CA GLY A 50 -4.97 2.93 2.27
C GLY A 50 -5.79 4.00 1.52
N LEU A 51 -5.18 5.12 1.12
CA LEU A 51 -5.84 6.11 0.26
C LEU A 51 -5.70 5.74 -1.23
N GLY A 52 -6.61 6.25 -2.05
CA GLY A 52 -6.41 6.26 -3.49
C GLY A 52 -5.14 7.05 -3.84
N LEU A 53 -4.36 6.58 -4.82
CA LEU A 53 -3.08 7.21 -5.20
C LEU A 53 -3.21 8.71 -5.46
N ARG A 54 -4.33 9.19 -5.99
CA ARG A 54 -4.54 10.62 -6.22
C ARG A 54 -4.61 11.42 -4.91
N ASP A 55 -5.40 10.94 -3.94
CA ASP A 55 -5.59 11.60 -2.65
C ASP A 55 -4.28 11.58 -1.84
N ALA A 56 -3.58 10.45 -1.90
CA ALA A 56 -2.24 10.29 -1.37
C ALA A 56 -1.28 11.38 -1.89
N LEU A 57 -1.20 11.52 -3.21
CA LEU A 57 -0.30 12.46 -3.84
C LEU A 57 -0.65 13.92 -3.52
N GLN A 58 -1.93 14.26 -3.43
CA GLN A 58 -2.39 15.59 -3.03
C GLN A 58 -1.95 15.97 -1.61
N ILE A 59 -1.99 15.03 -0.66
CA ILE A 59 -1.50 15.26 0.71
C ILE A 59 0.02 15.47 0.72
N THR A 60 0.75 14.69 -0.07
CA THR A 60 2.22 14.69 -0.08
C THR A 60 2.85 15.81 -0.91
N ALA A 61 2.09 16.37 -1.86
CA ALA A 61 2.51 17.45 -2.75
C ALA A 61 1.40 18.50 -2.91
N PRO A 62 1.03 19.22 -1.82
CA PRO A 62 -0.13 20.11 -1.82
C PRO A 62 0.05 21.36 -2.70
N THR A 63 1.29 21.68 -3.07
CA THR A 63 1.64 22.81 -3.94
C THR A 63 1.72 22.44 -5.43
N LEU A 64 1.56 21.16 -5.77
CA LEU A 64 1.62 20.69 -7.15
C LEU A 64 0.31 21.03 -7.88
N ASP A 65 0.42 21.52 -9.11
CA ASP A 65 -0.74 21.73 -9.96
C ASP A 65 -1.45 20.38 -10.23
N PRO A 66 -2.78 20.28 -10.07
CA PRO A 66 -3.51 19.03 -10.34
C PRO A 66 -3.29 18.44 -11.74
N SER A 67 -2.91 19.25 -12.73
CA SER A 67 -2.57 18.79 -14.08
C SER A 67 -1.29 17.94 -14.13
N ASP A 68 -0.40 18.07 -13.15
CA ASP A 68 0.84 17.30 -13.04
C ASP A 68 0.71 16.02 -12.18
N TYR A 69 -0.44 15.78 -11.56
CA TYR A 69 -0.69 14.57 -10.76
C TYR A 69 -0.47 13.26 -11.53
N PRO A 70 -0.85 13.13 -12.81
CA PRO A 70 -0.54 11.93 -13.60
C PRO A 70 0.96 11.65 -13.68
N ARG A 71 1.78 12.70 -13.80
CA ARG A 71 3.24 12.60 -13.87
C ARG A 71 3.84 12.18 -12.53
N LEU A 72 3.33 12.74 -11.42
CA LEU A 72 3.75 12.30 -10.08
C LEU A 72 3.36 10.84 -9.82
N ALA A 73 2.17 10.42 -10.23
CA ALA A 73 1.73 9.03 -10.14
C ALA A 73 2.59 8.07 -10.98
N GLU A 74 3.03 8.50 -12.17
CA GLU A 74 3.97 7.75 -12.99
C GLU A 74 5.33 7.58 -12.29
N ARG A 75 5.91 8.67 -11.76
CA ARG A 75 7.18 8.60 -11.03
C ARG A 75 7.09 7.77 -9.77
N TYR A 76 5.97 7.84 -9.04
CA TYR A 76 5.70 6.97 -7.91
C TYR A 76 5.72 5.49 -8.33
N ARG A 77 4.98 5.11 -9.37
CA ARG A 77 4.95 3.72 -9.85
C ARG A 77 6.33 3.25 -10.30
N TYR A 78 7.10 4.12 -10.96
CA TYR A 78 8.47 3.83 -11.35
C TYR A 78 9.34 3.44 -10.15
N HIS A 79 9.37 4.25 -9.08
CA HIS A 79 10.16 3.95 -7.88
C HIS A 79 9.61 2.76 -7.10
N TYR A 80 8.29 2.61 -7.05
CA TYR A 80 7.65 1.47 -6.39
C TYR A 80 8.04 0.14 -7.06
N LEU A 81 8.16 0.11 -8.39
CA LEU A 81 8.49 -1.11 -9.15
C LEU A 81 9.99 -1.41 -9.23
N LEU A 82 10.86 -0.45 -8.91
CA LEU A 82 12.31 -0.65 -8.99
C LEU A 82 12.87 -1.55 -7.88
N ASP A 83 12.25 -1.57 -6.70
CA ASP A 83 12.73 -2.31 -5.53
C ASP A 83 11.73 -3.39 -5.08
N ASP A 84 11.07 -4.02 -6.06
CA ASP A 84 10.00 -5.04 -5.89
C ASP A 84 10.46 -6.25 -5.05
N GLN A 85 11.78 -6.49 -4.93
CA GLN A 85 12.34 -7.66 -4.26
C GLN A 85 12.38 -7.58 -2.73
N ARG A 86 11.94 -6.47 -2.11
CA ARG A 86 12.04 -6.27 -0.65
C ARG A 86 10.71 -6.19 0.10
N ILE A 87 9.58 -6.29 -0.60
CA ILE A 87 8.27 -6.21 0.06
C ILE A 87 7.83 -7.63 0.44
N GLU A 88 7.86 -7.93 1.73
CA GLU A 88 7.48 -9.23 2.27
C GLU A 88 6.19 -9.13 3.10
N LEU A 89 5.56 -10.28 3.35
CA LEU A 89 4.50 -10.35 4.35
C LEU A 89 5.11 -10.06 5.74
N PHE A 90 4.33 -9.46 6.64
CA PHE A 90 4.74 -9.44 8.04
C PHE A 90 4.93 -10.86 8.57
N ALA A 91 5.90 -11.03 9.46
CA ALA A 91 6.14 -12.30 10.13
C ALA A 91 4.87 -12.80 10.83
N GLY A 92 4.54 -14.09 10.64
CA GLY A 92 3.34 -14.70 11.22
C GLY A 92 2.06 -14.55 10.39
N VAL A 93 2.05 -13.73 9.34
CA VAL A 93 0.83 -13.51 8.52
C VAL A 93 0.44 -14.78 7.76
N ARG A 94 1.40 -15.54 7.23
CA ARG A 94 1.10 -16.78 6.50
C ARG A 94 0.42 -17.80 7.41
N GLU A 95 0.95 -17.95 8.61
CA GLU A 95 0.47 -18.85 9.65
C GLU A 95 -0.93 -18.44 10.09
N LEU A 96 -1.13 -17.15 10.41
CA LEU A 96 -2.42 -16.59 10.79
C LEU A 96 -3.50 -16.83 9.73
N LEU A 97 -3.20 -16.55 8.46
CA LEU A 97 -4.17 -16.73 7.38
C LEU A 97 -4.52 -18.22 7.18
N ALA A 98 -3.56 -19.13 7.37
CA ALA A 98 -3.82 -20.56 7.33
C ALA A 98 -4.73 -21.00 8.48
N GLU A 99 -4.44 -20.58 9.71
CA GLU A 99 -5.24 -20.91 10.90
C GLU A 99 -6.67 -20.38 10.79
N LEU A 100 -6.86 -19.14 10.33
CA LEU A 100 -8.19 -18.56 10.16
C LEU A 100 -9.01 -19.32 9.11
N ARG A 101 -8.40 -19.66 7.97
CA ARG A 101 -9.05 -20.48 6.94
C ARG A 101 -9.43 -21.86 7.49
N ASP A 102 -8.53 -22.51 8.20
CA ASP A 102 -8.75 -23.86 8.74
C ASP A 102 -9.80 -23.88 9.86
N THR A 103 -10.00 -22.75 10.54
CA THR A 103 -11.10 -22.53 11.49
C THR A 103 -12.45 -22.25 10.79
N GLY A 104 -12.47 -22.11 9.46
CA GLY A 104 -13.69 -21.95 8.67
C GLY A 104 -14.06 -20.51 8.29
N TYR A 105 -13.20 -19.52 8.54
CA TYR A 105 -13.45 -18.15 8.10
C TYR A 105 -13.27 -18.01 6.59
N LEU A 106 -14.14 -17.24 5.95
CA LEU A 106 -13.89 -16.69 4.62
C LEU A 106 -12.89 -15.54 4.76
N LEU A 107 -11.88 -15.50 3.90
CA LEU A 107 -10.87 -14.45 3.90
C LEU A 107 -10.92 -13.69 2.57
N ALA A 108 -10.86 -12.37 2.63
CA ALA A 108 -10.78 -11.51 1.46
C ALA A 108 -9.77 -10.37 1.67
N VAL A 109 -9.41 -9.70 0.59
CA VAL A 109 -8.56 -8.51 0.61
C VAL A 109 -9.35 -7.33 0.03
N ALA A 110 -9.31 -6.19 0.72
CA ALA A 110 -9.78 -4.90 0.23
C ALA A 110 -8.61 -3.91 0.25
N THR A 111 -8.13 -3.50 -0.92
CA THR A 111 -6.94 -2.66 -1.06
C THR A 111 -7.15 -1.54 -2.09
N GLY A 112 -6.49 -0.40 -1.87
CA GLY A 112 -6.42 0.70 -2.84
C GLY A 112 -5.55 0.38 -4.07
N LYS A 113 -4.83 -0.73 -4.10
CA LYS A 113 -4.08 -1.16 -5.30
C LYS A 113 -5.03 -1.55 -6.43
N GLY A 114 -4.68 -1.16 -7.64
CA GLY A 114 -5.32 -1.71 -8.84
C GLY A 114 -5.03 -3.21 -8.99
N ARG A 115 -5.91 -3.94 -9.69
CA ARG A 115 -5.81 -5.41 -9.89
C ARG A 115 -4.44 -5.87 -10.39
N VAL A 116 -3.84 -5.12 -11.32
CA VAL A 116 -2.52 -5.44 -11.88
C VAL A 116 -1.42 -5.38 -10.82
N GLY A 117 -1.46 -4.36 -9.94
CA GLY A 117 -0.50 -4.22 -8.85
C GLY A 117 -0.63 -5.31 -7.80
N LEU A 118 -1.86 -5.76 -7.51
CA LEU A 118 -2.09 -6.85 -6.57
C LEU A 118 -1.64 -8.21 -7.15
N ASN A 119 -1.95 -8.52 -8.40
CA ASN A 119 -1.59 -9.79 -9.03
C ASN A 119 -0.07 -10.01 -9.16
N ARG A 120 0.75 -8.96 -9.01
CA ARG A 120 2.20 -9.06 -9.10
C ARG A 120 2.85 -9.57 -7.81
N VAL A 121 2.13 -9.44 -6.69
CA VAL A 121 2.62 -9.77 -5.34
C VAL A 121 1.88 -10.96 -4.71
N LEU A 122 0.94 -11.57 -5.45
CA LEU A 122 0.28 -12.84 -5.13
C LEU A 122 1.06 -14.01 -5.74
#